data_AF-A0AAU6JEJ1-F1
#
_entry.id   AF-A0AAU6JEJ1-F1
#
_cell.length_a   1.000
_cell.length_b   1.000
_cell.length_c   1.000
_cell.angle_alpha   90.00
_cell.angle_beta   90.00
_cell.angle_gamma   90.00
#
_symmetry.space_group_name_H-M   'P 1'
#
loop_
_entity.id
_entity.type
_entity.pdbx_description
1 polymer ?
#
loop_
_entity_poly.entity_id
_entity_poly.type
_entity_poly.pdbx_seq_one_letter_code
_entity_poly.pdbx_strand_id
1 'polypeptide(L)'
;MSAFIQQLPALIGVVIGALGSYWAVARGERVRFRREREARWEERRLAVYTDYARALKKSVTLTYRVAASLGNDPHPHPLTPEEAAPLIAEATVARDPYGEALLLLGDPEVVAKAREWVATLLEMEAFLRERPADPRAWQALLERQRSGREGYYAAVREDLALPPGHSARWPVLPAPGNTGGPGGPG
;
A
#
# COMPACT_ATOMS: atom_id res chain seq x y z
N MET A 1 22.91 -60.58 -41.61
CA MET A 1 21.78 -60.07 -40.82
C MET A 1 22.26 -59.64 -39.42
N SER A 2 23.22 -58.70 -39.32
CA SER A 2 23.83 -58.29 -38.01
C SER A 2 24.07 -56.78 -37.84
N ALA A 3 24.09 -55.99 -38.91
CA ALA A 3 24.36 -54.54 -38.83
C ALA A 3 23.28 -53.77 -38.04
N PHE A 4 22.01 -54.18 -38.15
CA PHE A 4 20.90 -53.55 -37.41
C PHE A 4 20.99 -53.81 -35.90
N ILE A 5 21.35 -55.03 -35.51
CA ILE A 5 21.52 -55.41 -34.10
C ILE A 5 22.76 -54.72 -33.50
N GLN A 6 23.82 -54.52 -34.28
CA GLN A 6 24.99 -53.75 -33.86
C GLN A 6 24.74 -52.23 -33.73
N GLN A 7 23.73 -51.69 -34.43
CA GLN A 7 23.37 -50.27 -34.38
C GLN A 7 22.34 -49.93 -33.30
N LEU A 8 21.61 -50.92 -32.78
CA LEU A 8 20.63 -50.75 -31.69
C LEU A 8 21.19 -49.99 -30.47
N PRO A 9 22.41 -50.28 -29.95
CA PRO A 9 22.95 -49.55 -28.81
C PRO A 9 23.14 -48.05 -29.08
N ALA A 10 23.59 -47.69 -30.28
CA ALA A 10 23.76 -46.30 -30.68
C ALA A 10 22.41 -45.58 -30.82
N LEU A 11 21.42 -46.26 -31.42
CA LEU A 11 20.06 -45.75 -31.58
C LEU A 11 19.38 -45.52 -30.21
N ILE A 12 19.55 -46.46 -29.27
CA ILE A 12 19.07 -46.32 -27.89
C ILE A 12 19.75 -45.12 -27.20
N GLY A 13 21.06 -44.96 -27.37
CA GLY A 13 21.80 -43.81 -26.84
C GLY A 13 21.29 -42.46 -27.34
N VAL A 14 20.97 -42.36 -28.64
CA VAL A 14 20.40 -41.13 -29.23
C VAL A 14 18.99 -40.86 -28.70
N VAL A 15 18.14 -41.88 -28.59
CA VAL A 15 16.79 -41.73 -28.03
C VAL A 15 16.85 -41.28 -26.57
N ILE A 16 17.71 -41.89 -25.75
CA ILE A 16 17.90 -41.50 -24.35
C ILE A 16 18.46 -40.07 -24.26
N GLY A 17 19.44 -39.70 -25.10
CA GLY A 17 19.99 -38.35 -25.15
C GLY A 17 18.97 -37.29 -25.56
N ALA A 18 18.12 -37.59 -26.54
CA ALA A 18 17.04 -36.71 -26.99
C ALA A 18 15.95 -36.54 -25.91
N LEU A 19 15.54 -37.63 -25.26
CA LEU A 19 14.60 -37.59 -24.13
C LEU A 19 15.18 -36.81 -22.94
N GLY A 20 16.43 -37.05 -22.57
CA GLY A 20 17.11 -36.31 -21.51
C GLY A 20 17.19 -34.81 -21.80
N SER A 21 17.51 -34.45 -23.06
CA SER A 21 17.56 -33.05 -23.50
C SER A 21 16.18 -32.39 -23.46
N TYR A 22 15.14 -33.08 -23.94
CA TYR A 22 13.77 -32.59 -23.89
C TYR A 22 13.29 -32.35 -22.45
N TRP A 23 13.56 -33.29 -21.54
CA TRP A 23 13.19 -33.16 -20.13
C TRP A 23 13.93 -32.02 -19.42
N ALA A 24 15.22 -31.83 -19.72
CA ALA A 24 16.01 -30.72 -19.19
C ALA A 24 15.44 -29.37 -19.65
N VAL A 25 15.11 -29.23 -20.94
CA VAL A 25 14.52 -28.02 -21.52
C VAL A 25 13.12 -27.76 -20.94
N ALA A 26 12.24 -28.76 -20.92
CA ALA A 26 10.88 -28.63 -20.40
C ALA A 26 10.85 -28.27 -18.92
N ARG A 27 11.82 -28.74 -18.12
CA ARG A 27 11.94 -28.37 -16.69
C ARG A 27 12.45 -26.94 -16.52
N GLY A 28 13.37 -26.49 -17.36
CA GLY A 28 13.84 -25.10 -17.41
C GLY A 28 12.71 -24.12 -17.75
N GLU A 29 11.92 -24.43 -18.77
CA GLU A 29 10.76 -23.63 -19.18
C GLU A 29 9.69 -23.55 -18.09
N ARG A 30 9.39 -24.65 -17.39
CA ARG A 30 8.44 -24.65 -16.26
C ARG A 30 8.93 -23.80 -15.09
N VAL A 31 10.23 -23.84 -14.78
CA VAL A 31 10.82 -22.99 -13.71
C VAL A 31 10.77 -21.52 -14.11
N ARG A 32 11.11 -21.21 -15.36
CA ARG A 32 11.04 -19.85 -15.91
C ARG A 32 9.60 -19.30 -15.90
N PHE A 33 8.64 -20.11 -16.35
CA PHE A 33 7.23 -19.72 -16.39
C PHE A 33 6.64 -19.50 -15.00
N ARG A 34 7.03 -20.28 -13.98
CA ARG A 34 6.63 -20.01 -12.59
C ARG A 34 7.19 -18.69 -12.08
N ARG A 35 8.49 -18.43 -12.27
CA ARG A 35 9.12 -17.18 -11.84
C ARG A 35 8.49 -15.95 -12.50
N GLU A 36 8.23 -16.01 -13.81
CA GLU A 36 7.56 -14.93 -14.55
C GLU A 36 6.09 -14.74 -14.13
N ARG A 37 5.43 -15.79 -13.62
CA ARG A 37 4.09 -15.68 -13.04
C ARG A 37 4.15 -15.08 -11.64
N GLU A 38 5.04 -15.56 -10.78
CA GLU A 38 5.26 -15.06 -9.42
C GLU A 38 5.58 -13.56 -9.44
N ALA A 39 6.52 -13.11 -10.28
CA ALA A 39 6.85 -11.68 -10.44
C ALA A 39 5.64 -10.83 -10.88
N ARG A 40 4.84 -11.32 -11.84
CA ARG A 40 3.61 -10.61 -12.29
C ARG A 40 2.54 -10.55 -11.20
N TRP A 41 2.46 -11.54 -10.34
CA TRP A 41 1.54 -11.54 -9.21
C TRP A 41 1.99 -10.59 -8.10
N GLU A 42 3.29 -10.50 -7.82
CA GLU A 42 3.86 -9.52 -6.90
C GLU A 42 3.65 -8.08 -7.40
N GLU A 43 3.91 -7.81 -8.68
CA GLU A 43 3.74 -6.48 -9.26
C GLU A 43 2.27 -6.01 -9.24
N ARG A 44 1.33 -6.92 -9.53
CA ARG A 44 -0.11 -6.65 -9.39
C ARG A 44 -0.53 -6.40 -7.95
N ARG A 45 -0.04 -7.20 -7.00
CA ARG A 45 -0.32 -7.00 -5.57
C ARG A 45 0.20 -5.66 -5.08
N LEU A 46 1.45 -5.30 -5.42
CA LEU A 46 2.02 -4.01 -5.09
C LEU A 46 1.18 -2.84 -5.64
N ALA A 47 0.70 -2.93 -6.88
CA ALA A 47 -0.17 -1.93 -7.48
C ALA A 47 -1.47 -1.78 -6.68
N VAL A 48 -2.16 -2.89 -6.39
CA VAL A 48 -3.38 -2.91 -5.58
C VAL A 48 -3.16 -2.29 -4.19
N TYR A 49 -2.09 -2.69 -3.51
CA TYR A 49 -1.76 -2.16 -2.18
C TYR A 49 -1.48 -0.66 -2.18
N THR A 50 -0.77 -0.19 -3.21
CA THR A 50 -0.41 1.23 -3.35
C THR A 50 -1.62 2.07 -3.70
N ASP A 51 -2.48 1.59 -4.61
CA ASP A 51 -3.68 2.31 -5.04
C ASP A 51 -4.70 2.43 -3.91
N TYR A 52 -4.92 1.36 -3.15
CA TYR A 52 -5.78 1.42 -1.96
C TYR A 52 -5.24 2.40 -0.90
N ALA A 53 -3.93 2.35 -0.62
CA ALA A 53 -3.29 3.29 0.30
C ALA A 53 -3.43 4.75 -0.15
N ARG A 54 -3.31 5.00 -1.47
CA ARG A 54 -3.50 6.33 -2.06
C ARG A 54 -4.93 6.83 -1.87
N ALA A 55 -5.92 5.97 -2.11
CA ALA A 55 -7.33 6.30 -1.92
C ALA A 55 -7.66 6.66 -0.45
N LEU A 56 -7.16 5.86 0.51
CA LEU A 56 -7.31 6.17 1.94
C LEU A 56 -6.59 7.46 2.32
N LYS A 57 -5.38 7.69 1.84
CA LYS A 57 -4.61 8.92 2.13
C LYS A 57 -5.32 10.18 1.61
N LYS A 58 -6.01 10.11 0.46
CA LYS A 58 -6.86 11.22 -0.03
C LYS A 58 -7.95 11.55 0.98
N SER A 59 -8.66 10.53 1.46
CA SER A 59 -9.75 10.68 2.44
C SER A 59 -9.24 11.22 3.79
N VAL A 60 -8.14 10.68 4.32
CA VAL A 60 -7.50 11.17 5.55
C VAL A 60 -7.09 12.64 5.41
N THR A 61 -6.48 13.03 4.29
CA THR A 61 -6.11 14.43 4.05
C THR A 61 -7.32 15.36 4.13
N LEU A 62 -8.47 14.95 3.58
CA LEU A 62 -9.70 15.74 3.68
C LEU A 62 -10.14 15.89 5.13
N THR A 63 -10.11 14.81 5.92
CA THR A 63 -10.47 14.89 7.35
C THR A 63 -9.58 15.86 8.13
N TYR A 64 -8.28 15.95 7.83
CA TYR A 64 -7.36 16.90 8.47
C TYR A 64 -7.72 18.34 8.14
N ARG A 65 -8.09 18.61 6.89
CA ARG A 65 -8.49 19.95 6.44
C ARG A 65 -9.80 20.39 7.09
N VAL A 66 -10.76 19.48 7.26
CA VAL A 66 -12.00 19.75 7.99
C VAL A 66 -11.73 19.98 9.46
N ALA A 67 -10.93 19.12 10.10
CA ALA A 67 -10.53 19.28 11.49
C ALA A 67 -9.87 20.64 11.75
N ALA A 68 -9.02 21.12 10.83
CA ALA A 68 -8.40 22.43 10.93
C ALA A 68 -9.41 23.59 10.86
N SER A 69 -10.43 23.49 10.01
CA SER A 69 -11.51 24.50 9.98
C SER A 69 -12.31 24.57 11.28
N LEU A 70 -12.38 23.46 12.02
CA LEU A 70 -13.06 23.34 13.31
C LEU A 70 -12.13 23.64 14.51
N GLY A 71 -10.86 23.99 14.27
CA GLY A 71 -9.89 24.30 15.32
C GLY A 71 -9.25 23.08 16.01
N ASN A 72 -9.44 21.87 15.47
CA ASN A 72 -8.90 20.62 16.03
C ASN A 72 -7.48 20.28 15.53
N ASP A 73 -7.09 20.76 14.34
CA ASP A 73 -5.84 20.39 13.66
C ASP A 73 -5.08 21.62 13.11
N PRO A 74 -3.73 21.63 13.11
CA PRO A 74 -2.94 22.76 12.58
C PRO A 74 -2.76 22.73 11.04
N HIS A 75 -3.53 21.94 10.28
CA HIS A 75 -3.38 21.84 8.82
C HIS A 75 -3.40 23.22 8.12
N PRO A 76 -2.42 23.55 7.26
CA PRO A 76 -2.26 24.91 6.71
C PRO A 76 -3.35 25.33 5.71
N HIS A 77 -4.12 24.38 5.19
CA HIS A 77 -5.17 24.60 4.19
C HIS A 77 -6.51 24.06 4.68
N PRO A 78 -7.19 24.73 5.62
CA PRO A 78 -8.47 24.28 6.14
C PRO A 78 -9.54 24.22 5.04
N LEU A 79 -10.55 23.36 5.23
CA LEU A 79 -11.77 23.30 4.43
C LEU A 79 -12.96 23.21 5.37
N THR A 80 -14.01 23.99 5.13
CA THR A 80 -15.25 23.84 5.91
C THR A 80 -15.90 22.47 5.65
N PRO A 81 -16.72 21.94 6.58
CA PRO A 81 -17.47 20.70 6.36
C PRO A 81 -18.31 20.74 5.08
N GLU A 82 -18.91 21.89 4.75
CA GLU A 82 -19.74 22.09 3.57
C GLU A 82 -18.92 22.02 2.26
N GLU A 83 -17.74 22.64 2.22
CA GLU A 83 -16.83 22.57 1.07
C GLU A 83 -16.23 21.17 0.89
N ALA A 84 -15.97 20.48 2.01
CA ALA A 84 -15.37 19.15 1.99
C ALA A 84 -16.37 18.04 1.64
N ALA A 85 -17.66 18.22 1.92
CA ALA A 85 -18.70 17.20 1.69
C ALA A 85 -18.68 16.56 0.28
N PRO A 86 -18.68 17.33 -0.84
CA PRO A 86 -18.60 16.72 -2.17
C PRO A 86 -17.27 15.99 -2.43
N LEU A 87 -16.16 16.50 -1.88
CA LEU A 87 -14.84 15.89 -2.03
C LEU A 87 -14.72 14.58 -1.25
N ILE A 88 -15.32 14.52 -0.06
CA ILE A 88 -15.39 13.30 0.76
C ILE A 88 -16.24 12.27 0.04
N ALA A 89 -17.43 12.65 -0.46
CA ALA A 89 -18.29 11.74 -1.22
C ALA A 89 -17.58 11.15 -2.45
N GLU A 90 -16.89 11.98 -3.23
CA GLU A 90 -16.08 11.54 -4.37
C GLU A 90 -14.97 10.57 -3.93
N ALA A 91 -14.25 10.89 -2.84
CA ALA A 91 -13.19 10.04 -2.32
C ALA A 91 -13.71 8.70 -1.80
N THR A 92 -14.88 8.67 -1.15
CA THR A 92 -15.54 7.44 -0.71
C THR A 92 -15.87 6.54 -1.90
N VAL A 93 -16.54 7.07 -2.92
CA VAL A 93 -16.90 6.31 -4.14
C VAL A 93 -15.64 5.83 -4.87
N ALA A 94 -14.62 6.67 -4.97
CA ALA A 94 -13.36 6.32 -5.62
C ALA A 94 -12.59 5.21 -4.90
N ARG A 95 -12.79 5.02 -3.58
CA ARG A 95 -12.11 3.98 -2.79
C ARG A 95 -12.63 2.59 -3.10
N ASP A 96 -13.92 2.44 -3.40
CA ASP A 96 -14.59 1.14 -3.55
C ASP A 96 -13.90 0.19 -4.55
N PRO A 97 -13.58 0.56 -5.81
CA PRO A 97 -12.92 -0.36 -6.74
C PRO A 97 -11.54 -0.82 -6.25
N TYR A 98 -10.81 0.02 -5.52
CA TYR A 98 -9.53 -0.37 -4.92
C TYR A 98 -9.71 -1.30 -3.73
N GLY A 99 -10.78 -1.12 -2.95
CA GLY A 99 -11.17 -2.03 -1.87
C GLY A 99 -11.53 -3.42 -2.40
N GLU A 100 -12.31 -3.49 -3.48
CA GLU A 100 -12.65 -4.76 -4.14
C GLU A 100 -11.40 -5.45 -4.70
N ALA A 101 -10.52 -4.71 -5.39
CA ALA A 101 -9.27 -5.26 -5.87
C ALA A 101 -8.39 -5.80 -4.73
N LEU A 102 -8.35 -5.11 -3.60
CA LEU A 102 -7.64 -5.55 -2.40
C LEU A 102 -8.22 -6.84 -1.82
N LEU A 103 -9.55 -6.99 -1.77
CA LEU A 103 -10.20 -8.21 -1.30
C LEU A 103 -9.92 -9.41 -2.22
N LEU A 104 -9.83 -9.18 -3.52
CA LEU A 104 -9.61 -10.23 -4.52
C LEU A 104 -8.16 -10.70 -4.61
N LEU A 105 -7.21 -9.80 -4.42
CA LEU A 105 -5.79 -10.04 -4.73
C LEU A 105 -4.87 -9.93 -3.52
N GLY A 106 -5.32 -9.31 -2.44
CA GLY A 106 -4.52 -9.06 -1.26
C GLY A 106 -4.37 -10.27 -0.35
N ASP A 107 -3.24 -10.31 0.35
CA ASP A 107 -3.03 -11.25 1.44
C ASP A 107 -4.05 -10.98 2.59
N PRO A 108 -4.58 -12.03 3.25
CA PRO A 108 -5.57 -11.87 4.32
C PRO A 108 -5.13 -10.93 5.45
N GLU A 109 -3.85 -10.92 5.83
CA GLU A 109 -3.35 -10.04 6.90
C GLU A 109 -3.30 -8.59 6.43
N VAL A 110 -2.89 -8.35 5.18
CA VAL A 110 -2.93 -7.02 4.56
C VAL A 110 -4.36 -6.49 4.51
N VAL A 111 -5.32 -7.34 4.13
CA VAL A 111 -6.76 -7.02 4.12
C VAL A 111 -7.26 -6.70 5.53
N ALA A 112 -6.85 -7.47 6.54
CA ALA A 112 -7.22 -7.22 7.94
C ALA A 112 -6.72 -5.85 8.42
N LYS A 113 -5.44 -5.52 8.16
CA LYS A 113 -4.87 -4.21 8.51
C LYS A 113 -5.47 -3.05 7.72
N ALA A 114 -5.83 -3.27 6.47
CA ALA A 114 -6.58 -2.30 5.69
C ALA A 114 -7.96 -1.99 6.29
N ARG A 115 -8.65 -3.00 6.86
CA ARG A 115 -9.93 -2.84 7.56
C ARG A 115 -9.79 -2.05 8.85
N GLU A 116 -8.75 -2.32 9.65
CA GLU A 116 -8.44 -1.53 10.85
C GLU A 116 -8.21 -0.05 10.51
N TRP A 117 -7.47 0.21 9.41
CA TRP A 117 -7.16 1.56 8.98
C TRP A 117 -8.41 2.32 8.48
N VAL A 118 -9.24 1.69 7.64
CA VAL A 118 -10.47 2.34 7.15
C VAL A 118 -11.51 2.52 8.26
N ALA A 119 -11.61 1.60 9.23
CA ALA A 119 -12.49 1.76 10.38
C ALA A 119 -12.13 3.04 11.16
N THR A 120 -10.83 3.28 11.38
CA THR A 120 -10.37 4.51 12.05
C THR A 120 -10.70 5.76 11.23
N LEU A 121 -10.57 5.71 9.90
CA LEU A 121 -10.99 6.82 9.02
C LEU A 121 -12.49 7.11 9.16
N LEU A 122 -13.35 6.08 9.20
CA LEU A 122 -14.79 6.26 9.36
C LEU A 122 -15.15 6.88 10.71
N GLU A 123 -14.42 6.52 11.78
CA GLU A 123 -14.56 7.17 13.08
C GLU A 123 -14.15 8.65 13.04
N MET A 124 -13.08 8.99 12.32
CA MET A 124 -12.69 10.39 12.10
C MET A 124 -13.76 11.16 11.33
N GLU A 125 -14.34 10.58 10.29
CA GLU A 125 -15.44 11.21 9.54
C GLU A 125 -16.69 11.41 10.42
N ALA A 126 -17.02 10.43 11.27
CA ALA A 126 -18.12 10.53 12.22
C ALA A 126 -17.88 11.65 13.24
N PHE A 127 -16.68 11.71 13.83
CA PHE A 127 -16.27 12.79 14.73
C PHE A 127 -16.48 14.16 14.08
N LEU A 128 -16.03 14.36 12.85
CA LEU A 128 -16.14 15.65 12.16
C LEU A 128 -17.58 16.03 11.78
N ARG A 129 -18.46 15.04 11.58
CA ARG A 129 -19.88 15.28 11.27
C ARG A 129 -20.63 15.93 12.43
N GLU A 130 -20.26 15.58 13.66
CA GLU A 130 -20.83 16.16 14.89
C GLU A 130 -20.31 17.59 15.15
N ARG A 131 -19.30 18.03 14.40
CA ARG A 131 -18.62 19.34 14.52
C ARG A 131 -18.12 19.67 15.95
N PRO A 132 -17.54 18.72 16.70
CA PRO A 132 -16.98 18.99 18.02
C PRO A 132 -15.71 19.82 17.90
N ALA A 133 -15.50 20.74 18.83
CA ALA A 133 -14.22 21.38 19.08
C ALA A 133 -13.51 20.66 20.24
N ASP A 134 -12.99 19.46 19.96
CA ASP A 134 -12.22 18.65 20.91
C ASP A 134 -10.88 18.21 20.29
N PRO A 135 -9.83 19.05 20.43
CA PRO A 135 -8.50 18.74 19.93
C PRO A 135 -7.91 17.48 20.57
N ARG A 136 -8.28 17.13 21.81
CA ARG A 136 -7.70 15.95 22.49
C ARG A 136 -8.27 14.66 21.91
N ALA A 137 -9.58 14.59 21.74
CA ALA A 137 -10.22 13.45 21.07
C ALA A 137 -9.71 13.31 19.63
N TRP A 138 -9.54 14.43 18.92
CA TRP A 138 -8.94 14.43 17.59
C TRP A 138 -7.51 13.86 17.58
N GLN A 139 -6.63 14.28 18.50
CA GLN A 139 -5.27 13.74 18.59
C GLN A 139 -5.26 12.22 18.86
N ALA A 140 -6.19 11.71 19.67
CA ALA A 140 -6.31 10.27 19.89
C ALA A 140 -6.68 9.50 18.61
N LEU A 141 -7.59 10.06 17.81
CA LEU A 141 -7.93 9.51 16.49
C LEU A 141 -6.76 9.57 15.52
N LEU A 142 -5.97 10.66 15.53
CA LEU A 142 -4.76 10.79 14.71
C LEU A 142 -3.72 9.71 15.03
N GLU A 143 -3.46 9.44 16.30
CA GLU A 143 -2.49 8.41 16.67
C GLU A 143 -2.97 7.00 16.27
N ARG A 144 -4.28 6.72 16.43
CA ARG A 144 -4.86 5.47 15.92
C ARG A 144 -4.77 5.37 14.40
N GLN A 145 -5.01 6.47 13.68
CA GLN A 145 -4.91 6.52 12.22
C GLN A 145 -3.47 6.23 11.77
N ARG A 146 -2.48 6.82 12.46
CA ARG A 146 -1.05 6.62 12.17
C ARG A 146 -0.65 5.18 12.44
N SER A 147 -1.07 4.62 13.58
CA SER A 147 -0.82 3.22 13.93
C SER A 147 -1.46 2.25 12.93
N GLY A 148 -2.71 2.48 12.51
CA GLY A 148 -3.38 1.67 11.49
C GLY A 148 -2.67 1.71 10.14
N ARG A 149 -2.19 2.90 9.72
CA ARG A 149 -1.38 3.05 8.50
C ARG A 149 -0.04 2.30 8.61
N GLU A 150 0.65 2.43 9.74
CA GLU A 150 1.92 1.73 10.00
C GLU A 150 1.72 0.21 9.98
N GLY A 151 0.64 -0.30 10.60
CA GLY A 151 0.27 -1.71 10.57
C GLY A 151 -0.01 -2.21 9.15
N TYR A 152 -0.77 -1.45 8.35
CA TYR A 152 -1.02 -1.79 6.95
C TYR A 152 0.27 -1.86 6.13
N TYR A 153 1.17 -0.88 6.27
CA TYR A 153 2.44 -0.90 5.56
C TYR A 153 3.38 -2.02 6.03
N ALA A 154 3.37 -2.37 7.32
CA ALA A 154 4.13 -3.51 7.82
C ALA A 154 3.65 -4.82 7.17
N ALA A 155 2.33 -5.07 7.15
CA ALA A 155 1.75 -6.25 6.53
C ALA A 155 2.05 -6.32 5.02
N VAL A 156 1.94 -5.19 4.30
CA VAL A 156 2.26 -5.14 2.85
C VAL A 156 3.73 -5.52 2.60
N ARG A 157 4.65 -5.05 3.45
CA ARG A 157 6.07 -5.37 3.30
C ARG A 157 6.35 -6.83 3.60
N GLU A 158 5.67 -7.40 4.59
CA GLU A 158 5.77 -8.82 4.91
C GLU A 158 5.27 -9.70 3.75
N ASP A 159 4.08 -9.43 3.20
CA ASP A 159 3.52 -10.18 2.06
C ASP A 159 4.42 -10.13 0.82
N LEU A 160 5.03 -8.96 0.55
CA LEU A 160 5.93 -8.78 -0.58
C LEU A 160 7.40 -9.14 -0.27
N ALA A 161 7.68 -9.75 0.88
CA ALA A 161 9.02 -10.11 1.35
C ALA A 161 10.04 -8.94 1.26
N LEU A 162 9.56 -7.72 1.49
CA LEU A 162 10.39 -6.51 1.49
C LEU A 162 11.12 -6.38 2.84
N PRO A 163 12.34 -5.81 2.86
CA PRO A 163 13.05 -5.53 4.11
C PRO A 163 12.23 -4.69 5.10
N PRO A 164 12.59 -4.57 6.38
CA PRO A 164 11.95 -3.62 7.29
C PRO A 164 11.89 -2.20 6.72
N GLY A 165 10.74 -1.53 6.86
CA GLY A 165 10.50 -0.21 6.26
C GLY A 165 11.04 0.93 7.09
N HIS A 166 11.30 2.07 6.44
CA HIS A 166 11.54 3.32 7.14
C HIS A 166 10.22 3.82 7.76
N SER A 167 10.25 4.44 8.95
CA SER A 167 9.05 4.91 9.67
C SER A 167 8.25 6.01 8.94
N ALA A 168 8.74 6.47 7.78
CA ALA A 168 8.20 7.59 7.00
C ALA A 168 8.03 8.90 7.81
N ARG A 169 8.66 8.99 9.00
CA ARG A 169 8.78 10.24 9.76
C ARG A 169 9.86 11.07 9.10
N TRP A 170 9.48 11.84 8.08
CA TRP A 170 10.39 12.82 7.50
C TRP A 170 10.67 13.89 8.55
N PRO A 171 11.94 14.22 8.87
CA PRO A 171 12.24 15.37 9.69
C PRO A 171 11.67 16.60 8.99
N VAL A 172 10.66 17.23 9.58
CA VAL A 172 10.20 18.55 9.12
C VAL A 172 11.25 19.53 9.64
N LEU A 173 12.09 20.05 8.74
CA LEU A 173 12.96 21.16 9.10
C LEU A 173 12.05 22.33 9.54
N PRO A 174 12.29 22.92 10.73
CA PRO A 174 11.53 24.10 11.13
C PRO A 174 11.69 25.17 10.05
N ALA A 175 10.57 25.74 9.60
CA ALA A 175 10.61 26.88 8.69
C ALA A 175 11.52 27.97 9.32
N PRO A 176 12.42 28.61 8.57
CA PRO A 176 13.26 29.67 9.10
C PRO A 176 12.37 30.86 9.52
N GLY A 177 11.98 30.84 10.79
CA GLY A 177 11.20 31.89 11.42
C GLY A 177 12.11 33.05 11.80
N ASN A 178 12.00 34.12 11.03
CA ASN A 178 12.15 35.52 11.42
C ASN A 178 12.98 35.77 12.70
N THR A 179 14.30 35.86 12.55
CA THR A 179 15.16 36.59 13.49
C THR A 179 14.86 38.09 13.35
N GLY A 180 13.68 38.50 13.80
CA GLY A 180 13.37 39.89 14.07
C GLY A 180 14.22 40.31 15.26
N GLY A 181 15.41 40.83 14.97
CA GLY A 181 16.25 41.45 15.99
C GLY A 181 15.47 42.60 16.65
N PRO A 182 15.44 42.71 17.98
CA PRO A 182 15.02 43.94 18.60
C PRO A 182 16.12 44.96 18.34
N GLY A 183 15.87 45.86 17.38
CA GLY A 183 16.57 47.13 17.33
C GLY A 183 16.45 47.82 18.69
N GLY A 184 17.59 48.22 19.24
CA GLY A 184 17.61 49.03 20.46
C GLY A 184 16.92 50.38 20.25
N PRO A 185 16.66 51.07 21.36
CA PRO A 185 17.05 52.48 21.37
C PRO A 185 17.65 52.93 22.70
N GLY A 186 18.63 53.83 22.60
CA GLY A 186 18.81 55.00 23.49
C GLY A 186 19.34 54.73 24.88
#